data_AF-K1T5L8-F1
#
_entry.id   AF-K1T5L8-F1
#
_cell.length_a   1.000
_cell.length_b   1.000
_cell.length_c   1.000
_cell.angle_alpha   90.00
_cell.angle_beta   90.00
_cell.angle_gamma   90.00
#
_symmetry.space_group_name_H-M   'P 1'
#
loop_
_entity.id
_entity.type
_entity.pdbx_description
1 polymer ?
#
loop_
_entity_poly.entity_id
_entity_poly.type
_entity_poly.pdbx_seq_one_letter_code
_entity_poly.pdbx_strand_id
1 'polypeptide(L)'
;MITHRGTIFGTSLKKEEFFEKQIRHLSFRKGFENRQKQKYRLNMKDFDKIIGRNAITMIYFFTSQCVPCEAMEPVLDQFERRMAGRVDIYRINTDADENAYLLYRYMIRTTPTLIYFRKGDEIRRCEGPLTYQELLALQEQVETVEHVCLN
;
A
#
# COMPACT_ATOMS: atom_id res chain seq x y z
N MET A 1 45.08 -44.56 -31.17
CA MET A 1 43.60 -44.52 -31.16
C MET A 1 43.13 -43.75 -29.94
N ILE A 2 42.91 -42.45 -30.07
CA ILE A 2 42.12 -41.67 -29.10
C ILE A 2 41.24 -40.73 -29.92
N THR A 3 39.95 -41.01 -29.82
CA THR A 3 38.79 -40.23 -30.26
C THR A 3 38.58 -39.04 -29.29
N HIS A 4 37.88 -37.93 -29.51
CA HIS A 4 36.84 -37.50 -30.44
C HIS A 4 36.90 -35.95 -30.49
N ARG A 5 36.65 -35.38 -31.67
CA ARG A 5 36.16 -34.00 -31.86
C ARG A 5 34.86 -33.80 -31.08
N GLY A 6 34.64 -32.59 -30.55
CA GLY A 6 33.33 -32.19 -30.03
C GLY A 6 33.37 -30.85 -29.31
N THR A 7 33.58 -29.78 -30.06
CA THR A 7 33.58 -28.41 -29.57
C THR A 7 32.15 -27.85 -29.50
N ILE A 8 31.89 -27.11 -28.43
CA ILE A 8 31.06 -25.89 -28.30
C ILE A 8 29.56 -26.01 -27.97
N PHE A 9 29.31 -25.68 -26.70
CA PHE A 9 28.42 -24.66 -26.13
C PHE A 9 26.95 -24.57 -26.59
N GLY A 10 26.13 -24.32 -25.57
CA GLY A 10 25.05 -23.35 -25.66
C GLY A 10 23.75 -23.94 -25.18
N THR A 11 23.44 -23.81 -23.88
CA THR A 11 22.05 -23.75 -23.35
C THR A 11 22.00 -23.70 -21.82
N SER A 12 23.04 -24.14 -21.09
CA SER A 12 22.96 -24.23 -19.61
C SER A 12 23.08 -22.89 -18.88
N LEU A 13 23.95 -21.98 -19.36
CA LEU A 13 24.29 -20.74 -18.63
C LEU A 13 23.18 -19.68 -18.60
N LYS A 14 22.15 -19.75 -19.45
CA LYS A 14 21.04 -18.78 -19.44
C LYS A 14 19.95 -19.10 -18.41
N LYS A 15 19.88 -20.33 -17.92
CA LYS A 15 18.86 -20.76 -16.95
C LYS A 15 19.22 -20.32 -15.53
N GLU A 16 20.51 -20.30 -15.22
CA GLU A 16 21.06 -19.90 -13.91
C GLU A 16 21.02 -18.37 -13.72
N GLU A 17 21.35 -17.57 -14.75
CA GLU A 17 21.19 -16.09 -14.69
C GLU A 17 19.72 -15.66 -14.55
N PHE A 18 18.77 -16.37 -15.17
CA PHE A 18 17.34 -16.08 -15.06
C PHE A 18 16.82 -16.36 -13.65
N PHE A 19 17.32 -17.42 -13.01
CA PHE A 19 16.92 -17.81 -11.65
C PHE A 19 17.49 -16.85 -10.60
N GLU A 20 18.73 -16.37 -10.74
CA GLU A 20 19.31 -15.40 -9.82
C GLU A 20 18.67 -14.00 -9.90
N LYS A 21 18.26 -13.55 -11.09
CA LYS A 21 17.51 -12.29 -11.25
C LYS A 21 16.14 -12.36 -10.57
N GLN A 22 15.46 -13.49 -10.66
CA GLN A 22 14.19 -13.75 -9.97
C GLN A 22 14.39 -13.83 -8.43
N ILE A 23 15.46 -14.48 -7.95
CA ILE A 23 15.74 -14.62 -6.51
C ILE A 23 16.13 -13.28 -5.86
N ARG A 24 16.86 -12.39 -6.54
CA ARG A 24 17.13 -11.01 -6.05
C ARG A 24 15.84 -10.20 -5.94
N HIS A 25 14.90 -10.37 -6.87
CA HIS A 25 13.57 -9.73 -6.78
C HIS A 25 12.73 -10.31 -5.64
N LEU A 26 12.84 -11.62 -5.36
CA LEU A 26 12.02 -12.32 -4.37
C LEU A 26 12.48 -12.07 -2.93
N SER A 27 13.79 -12.05 -2.69
CA SER A 27 14.37 -11.74 -1.37
C SER A 27 14.31 -10.23 -1.06
N PHE A 28 14.37 -9.37 -2.09
CA PHE A 28 14.06 -7.94 -1.94
C PHE A 28 12.56 -7.72 -1.65
N ARG A 29 11.64 -8.45 -2.29
CA ARG A 29 10.19 -8.39 -2.02
C ARG A 29 9.85 -8.68 -0.56
N LYS A 30 10.34 -9.80 0.01
CA LYS A 30 10.05 -10.14 1.42
C LYS A 30 10.67 -9.16 2.41
N GLY A 31 11.90 -8.69 2.16
CA GLY A 31 12.57 -7.69 3.00
C GLY A 31 11.99 -6.27 2.86
N PHE A 32 11.36 -5.96 1.73
CA PHE A 32 10.65 -4.70 1.49
C PHE A 32 9.23 -4.75 2.06
N GLU A 33 8.49 -5.84 1.87
CA GLU A 33 7.18 -6.08 2.49
C GLU A 33 7.23 -5.97 4.02
N ASN A 34 8.23 -6.57 4.67
CA ASN A 34 8.38 -6.47 6.13
C ASN A 34 8.79 -5.08 6.62
N ARG A 35 9.60 -4.33 5.85
CA ARG A 35 9.96 -2.95 6.21
C ARG A 35 8.84 -1.95 5.93
N GLN A 36 8.05 -2.16 4.87
CA GLN A 36 6.88 -1.37 4.56
C GLN A 36 5.77 -1.59 5.59
N LYS A 37 5.43 -2.84 5.93
CA LYS A 37 4.43 -3.15 6.99
C LYS A 37 4.73 -2.48 8.34
N GLN A 38 5.99 -2.25 8.68
CA GLN A 38 6.37 -1.58 9.92
C GLN A 38 6.38 -0.04 9.82
N LYS A 39 6.69 0.51 8.64
CA LYS A 39 6.74 1.97 8.38
C LYS A 39 5.35 2.62 8.37
N TYR A 40 4.30 1.88 8.03
CA TYR A 40 2.94 2.43 7.82
C TYR A 40 1.98 2.23 9.00
N ARG A 41 2.45 1.65 10.10
CA ARG A 41 1.66 1.56 11.34
C ARG A 41 1.66 2.92 12.04
N LEU A 42 0.48 3.50 12.18
CA LEU A 42 0.29 4.70 12.98
C LEU A 42 -0.23 4.36 14.36
N ASN A 43 0.25 5.11 15.35
CA ASN A 43 -0.34 5.21 16.67
C ASN A 43 -1.01 6.59 16.81
N MET A 44 -1.86 6.73 17.83
CA MET A 44 -2.62 7.95 18.09
C MET A 44 -1.78 9.23 18.17
N LYS A 45 -0.55 9.17 18.69
CA LYS A 45 0.27 10.38 18.93
C LYS A 45 0.71 11.05 17.63
N ASP A 46 0.97 10.26 16.60
CA ASP A 46 1.43 10.77 15.30
C ASP A 46 0.28 11.06 14.34
N PHE A 47 -0.93 10.55 14.63
CA PHE A 47 -2.08 10.61 13.73
C PHE A 47 -2.42 12.04 13.31
N ASP A 48 -2.71 12.93 14.28
CA ASP A 48 -3.12 14.32 14.00
C ASP A 48 -2.02 15.10 13.27
N LYS A 49 -0.75 14.86 13.62
CA LYS A 49 0.40 15.47 12.96
C LYS A 49 0.52 15.03 11.50
N ILE A 50 0.15 13.79 11.19
CA ILE A 50 0.23 13.22 9.85
C ILE A 50 -0.90 13.76 8.98
N ILE A 51 -2.15 13.65 9.45
CA ILE A 51 -3.31 14.12 8.67
C ILE A 51 -3.35 15.65 8.54
N GLY A 52 -2.72 16.37 9.49
CA GLY A 52 -2.61 17.83 9.50
C GLY A 52 -1.65 18.41 8.46
N ARG A 53 -0.89 17.58 7.74
CA ARG A 53 0.03 18.06 6.70
C ARG A 53 -0.73 18.63 5.51
N ASN A 54 -0.11 19.55 4.79
CA ASN A 54 -0.58 19.98 3.47
C ASN A 54 -0.18 18.97 2.37
N ALA A 55 -0.42 17.69 2.63
CA ALA A 55 -0.22 16.58 1.70
C ALA A 55 -1.47 15.68 1.76
N ILE A 56 -1.86 15.11 0.63
CA ILE A 56 -2.96 14.14 0.60
C ILE A 56 -2.50 12.91 1.36
N THR A 57 -3.23 12.56 2.41
CA THR A 57 -2.93 11.44 3.29
C THR A 57 -4.11 10.48 3.28
N MET A 58 -3.88 9.21 2.99
CA MET A 58 -4.89 8.17 2.98
C MET A 58 -4.68 7.24 4.18
N ILE A 59 -5.72 7.08 5.00
CA ILE A 59 -5.72 6.15 6.13
C ILE A 59 -6.62 4.96 5.79
N TYR A 60 -6.05 3.76 5.82
CA TYR A 60 -6.74 2.50 5.64
C TYR A 60 -6.97 1.80 6.99
N PHE A 61 -8.22 1.65 7.38
CA PHE A 61 -8.65 0.98 8.60
C PHE A 61 -9.00 -0.49 8.28
N PHE A 62 -8.33 -1.41 8.96
CA PHE A 62 -8.46 -2.85 8.74
C PHE A 62 -8.47 -3.62 10.06
N THR A 63 -8.94 -4.86 10.03
CA THR A 63 -8.83 -5.84 11.12
C THR A 63 -7.90 -6.99 10.73
N SER A 64 -7.35 -7.66 11.74
CA SER A 64 -6.37 -8.73 11.61
C SER A 64 -6.96 -10.02 11.03
N GLN A 65 -8.28 -10.20 11.15
CA GLN A 65 -9.02 -11.37 10.67
C GLN A 65 -10.13 -10.96 9.69
N CYS A 66 -9.74 -10.30 8.59
CA CYS A 66 -10.66 -9.86 7.55
C CYS A 66 -10.21 -10.35 6.17
N VAL A 67 -10.90 -11.37 5.65
CA VAL A 67 -10.64 -11.94 4.32
C VAL A 67 -10.75 -10.90 3.20
N PRO A 68 -11.78 -10.02 3.17
CA PRO A 68 -11.83 -8.93 2.19
C PRO A 68 -10.65 -7.96 2.29
N CYS A 69 -10.14 -7.73 3.50
CA CYS A 69 -9.00 -6.85 3.74
C CYS A 69 -7.70 -7.47 3.22
N GLU A 70 -7.52 -8.78 3.42
CA GLU A 70 -6.36 -9.52 2.90
C GLU A 70 -6.29 -9.48 1.36
N ALA A 71 -7.44 -9.57 0.68
CA ALA A 71 -7.52 -9.43 -0.77
C ALA A 71 -7.20 -7.99 -1.24
N MET A 72 -7.47 -6.98 -0.41
CA MET A 72 -7.24 -5.57 -0.74
C MET A 72 -5.79 -5.12 -0.49
N GLU A 73 -5.06 -5.76 0.42
CA GLU A 73 -3.63 -5.45 0.68
C GLU A 73 -2.73 -5.47 -0.57
N PRO A 74 -2.70 -6.52 -1.44
CA PRO A 74 -1.85 -6.50 -2.63
C PRO A 74 -2.27 -5.42 -3.64
N VAL A 75 -3.56 -5.06 -3.66
CA VAL A 75 -4.09 -3.98 -4.48
C VAL A 75 -3.61 -2.62 -3.96
N LEU A 76 -3.68 -2.40 -2.64
CA LEU A 76 -3.16 -1.21 -1.98
C LEU A 76 -1.65 -1.08 -2.14
N ASP A 77 -0.89 -2.16 -2.01
CA ASP A 77 0.56 -2.17 -2.23
C ASP A 77 0.93 -1.78 -3.66
N GLN A 78 0.16 -2.25 -4.65
CA GLN A 78 0.34 -1.85 -6.04
C GLN A 78 0.02 -0.35 -6.23
N PHE A 79 -1.10 0.10 -5.67
CA PHE A 79 -1.54 1.49 -5.72
C PHE A 79 -0.52 2.43 -5.08
N GLU A 80 -0.04 2.10 -3.89
CA GLU A 80 0.96 2.85 -3.14
C GLU A 80 2.24 3.05 -3.97
N ARG A 81 2.73 2.00 -4.61
CA ARG A 81 3.92 2.09 -5.48
C ARG A 81 3.69 3.01 -6.67
N ARG A 82 2.49 2.99 -7.26
CA ARG A 82 2.17 3.83 -8.42
C ARG A 82 1.94 5.29 -8.03
N MET A 83 1.46 5.54 -6.82
CA MET A 83 1.13 6.86 -6.29
C MET A 83 2.20 7.44 -5.37
N ALA A 84 3.42 6.88 -5.39
CA ALA A 84 4.54 7.37 -4.61
C ALA A 84 4.75 8.88 -4.84
N GLY A 85 4.69 9.66 -3.76
CA GLY A 85 4.84 11.12 -3.79
C GLY A 85 3.55 11.91 -4.12
N ARG A 86 2.45 11.24 -4.43
CA ARG A 86 1.13 11.87 -4.67
C ARG A 86 0.19 11.75 -3.48
N VAL A 87 0.21 10.59 -2.80
CA VAL A 87 -0.54 10.34 -1.57
C VAL A 87 0.32 9.55 -0.58
N ASP A 88 0.30 9.99 0.67
CA ASP A 88 0.90 9.26 1.78
C ASP A 88 -0.12 8.24 2.32
N ILE A 89 0.22 6.96 2.31
CA ILE A 89 -0.70 5.89 2.72
C ILE A 89 -0.29 5.32 4.07
N TYR A 90 -1.24 5.22 4.99
CA TYR A 90 -1.05 4.65 6.31
C TYR A 90 -2.13 3.63 6.64
N ARG A 91 -1.79 2.65 7.48
CA ARG A 91 -2.68 1.55 7.84
C ARG A 91 -2.90 1.55 9.36
N ILE A 92 -4.15 1.39 9.78
CA ILE A 92 -4.56 1.33 11.19
C ILE A 92 -5.28 0.02 11.43
N ASN A 93 -4.73 -0.78 12.36
CA ASN A 93 -5.39 -1.97 12.85
C ASN A 93 -6.43 -1.56 13.90
N THR A 94 -7.70 -1.85 13.61
CA THR A 94 -8.83 -1.52 14.48
C THR A 94 -8.99 -2.49 15.66
N ASP A 95 -8.35 -3.66 15.62
CA ASP A 95 -8.37 -4.61 16.75
C ASP A 95 -7.41 -4.19 17.88
N ALA A 96 -6.55 -3.20 17.63
CA ALA A 96 -5.59 -2.73 18.63
C ALA A 96 -6.24 -1.67 19.54
N ASP A 97 -6.34 -1.97 20.84
CA ASP A 97 -6.97 -1.10 21.85
C ASP A 97 -6.43 0.33 21.86
N GLU A 98 -5.13 0.52 21.56
CA GLU A 98 -4.49 1.84 21.48
C GLU A 98 -5.12 2.77 20.43
N ASN A 99 -5.85 2.21 19.46
CA ASN A 99 -6.51 2.95 18.39
C ASN A 99 -8.01 3.19 18.66
N ALA A 100 -8.58 2.68 19.76
CA ALA A 100 -10.02 2.76 20.03
C ALA A 100 -10.58 4.19 19.96
N TYR A 101 -9.81 5.18 20.41
CA TYR A 101 -10.17 6.60 20.30
C TYR A 101 -10.34 7.06 18.83
N LEU A 102 -9.48 6.60 17.93
CA LEU A 102 -9.56 6.94 16.50
C LEU A 102 -10.80 6.33 15.85
N LEU A 103 -11.14 5.08 16.22
CA LEU A 103 -12.35 4.42 15.73
C LEU A 103 -13.60 5.19 16.16
N TYR A 104 -13.64 5.64 17.42
CA TYR A 104 -14.73 6.46 17.93
C TYR A 104 -14.80 7.81 17.21
N ARG A 105 -13.68 8.55 17.15
CA ARG A 105 -13.59 9.89 16.54
C ARG A 105 -14.02 9.90 15.08
N TYR A 106 -13.61 8.91 14.30
CA TYR A 106 -13.93 8.81 12.87
C TYR A 106 -15.11 7.89 12.57
N MET A 107 -15.82 7.44 13.61
CA MET A 107 -16.99 6.56 13.52
C MET A 107 -16.75 5.32 12.66
N ILE A 108 -15.58 4.68 12.81
CA ILE A 108 -15.22 3.47 12.07
C ILE A 108 -16.05 2.30 12.63
N ARG A 109 -17.04 1.85 11.86
CA ARG A 109 -17.94 0.75 12.22
C ARG A 109 -17.76 -0.49 11.35
N THR A 110 -17.19 -0.30 10.17
CA THR A 110 -17.03 -1.31 9.12
C THR A 110 -15.57 -1.32 8.67
N THR A 111 -15.06 -2.49 8.34
CA THR A 111 -13.75 -2.65 7.71
C THR A 111 -13.88 -3.55 6.48
N PRO A 112 -13.13 -3.29 5.40
CA PRO A 112 -12.18 -2.20 5.25
C PRO A 112 -12.86 -0.83 5.12
N THR A 113 -12.24 0.20 5.70
CA THR A 113 -12.65 1.62 5.51
C THR A 113 -11.43 2.45 5.15
N LEU A 114 -11.59 3.38 4.22
CA LEU A 114 -10.51 4.20 3.69
C LEU A 114 -10.94 5.66 3.71
N ILE A 115 -10.09 6.51 4.29
CA ILE A 115 -10.37 7.94 4.46
C ILE A 115 -9.18 8.75 3.97
N TYR A 116 -9.45 9.73 3.12
CA TYR A 116 -8.50 10.74 2.67
C TYR A 116 -8.58 11.98 3.55
N PHE A 117 -7.41 12.48 3.90
CA PHE A 117 -7.21 13.68 4.70
C PHE A 117 -6.27 14.65 4.01
N ARG A 118 -6.47 15.93 4.30
CA ARG A 118 -5.49 16.99 4.03
C ARG A 118 -5.72 18.14 4.98
N LYS A 119 -4.64 18.71 5.53
CA LYS A 119 -4.71 19.81 6.51
C LYS A 119 -5.63 19.51 7.71
N GLY A 120 -5.82 18.23 8.04
CA GLY A 120 -6.67 17.76 9.13
C GLY A 120 -8.12 17.48 8.75
N ASP A 121 -8.57 17.89 7.55
CA ASP A 121 -9.94 17.71 7.09
C ASP A 121 -10.12 16.37 6.38
N GLU A 122 -11.26 15.72 6.62
CA GLU A 122 -11.71 14.54 5.86
C GLU A 122 -12.21 14.99 4.48
N ILE A 123 -11.50 14.61 3.42
CA ILE A 123 -11.85 14.98 2.04
C ILE A 123 -12.80 13.94 1.43
N ARG A 124 -12.54 12.66 1.70
CA ARG A 124 -13.25 11.55 1.07
C ARG A 124 -13.21 10.32 1.94
N ARG A 125 -14.34 9.62 2.04
CA ARG A 125 -14.47 8.32 2.70
C ARG A 125 -15.07 7.29 1.76
N CYS A 126 -14.56 6.07 1.86
CA CYS A 126 -15.09 4.88 1.23
C CYS A 126 -15.09 3.72 2.22
N GLU A 127 -16.23 3.05 2.34
CA GLU A 127 -16.39 1.85 3.16
C GLU A 127 -16.56 0.64 2.24
N GLY A 128 -15.97 -0.49 2.62
CA GLY A 128 -15.96 -1.71 1.84
C GLY A 128 -14.70 -1.90 0.97
N PRO A 129 -14.53 -3.11 0.40
CA PRO A 129 -13.37 -3.44 -0.39
C PRO A 129 -13.37 -2.65 -1.71
N LEU A 130 -12.18 -2.21 -2.13
CA LEU A 130 -11.99 -1.47 -3.37
C LEU A 130 -11.03 -2.20 -4.31
N THR A 131 -11.36 -2.17 -5.59
CA THR A 131 -10.47 -2.60 -6.67
C THR A 131 -9.43 -1.54 -6.97
N TYR A 132 -8.39 -1.92 -7.71
CA TYR A 132 -7.34 -0.99 -8.15
C TYR A 132 -7.90 0.19 -8.95
N GLN A 133 -8.87 -0.06 -9.84
CA GLN A 133 -9.48 0.98 -10.67
C GLN A 133 -10.29 1.97 -9.84
N GLU A 134 -11.00 1.49 -8.82
CA GLU A 134 -11.74 2.36 -7.90
C GLU A 134 -10.81 3.23 -7.06
N LEU A 135 -9.67 2.69 -6.59
CA LEU A 135 -8.64 3.50 -5.91
C LEU A 135 -8.08 4.60 -6.83
N LEU A 136 -7.84 4.30 -8.11
CA LEU A 136 -7.42 5.31 -9.09
C LEU A 136 -8.47 6.42 -9.26
N ALA A 137 -9.72 6.03 -9.44
CA ALA A 137 -10.82 6.97 -9.62
C ALA A 137 -11.01 7.85 -8.39
N LEU A 138 -10.89 7.28 -7.18
CA LEU A 138 -10.96 8.04 -5.93
C LEU A 138 -9.80 9.03 -5.80
N GLN A 139 -8.58 8.61 -6.15
CA GLN A 139 -7.42 9.51 -6.14
C GLN A 139 -7.62 10.70 -7.08
N GLU A 140 -8.14 10.46 -8.29
CA GLU A 140 -8.43 11.52 -9.26
C GLU A 140 -9.53 12.46 -8.75
N GLN A 141 -10.57 11.94 -8.09
CA GLN A 141 -11.61 12.77 -7.44
C GLN A 141 -11.00 13.65 -6.34
N VAL A 142 -10.13 13.10 -5.49
CA VAL A 142 -9.50 13.85 -4.41
C VAL A 142 -8.58 14.94 -4.95
N GLU A 143 -7.85 14.67 -6.03
CA GLU A 143 -7.00 15.67 -6.69
C GLU A 143 -7.81 16.74 -7.45
N THR A 144 -8.99 16.42 -7.97
CA THR A 144 -9.82 17.38 -8.73
C THR A 144 -10.66 18.30 -7.86
N VAL A 145 -11.15 17.84 -6.71
CA VAL A 145 -11.86 18.68 -5.71
C VAL A 145 -10.98 19.87 -5.28
N GLU A 146 -9.66 19.70 -5.26
CA GLU A 146 -8.68 20.75 -4.95
C GLU A 146 -8.60 21.85 -6.02
N HIS A 147 -8.71 21.49 -7.30
CA HIS A 147 -8.66 22.48 -8.38
C HIS A 147 -9.89 23.37 -8.43
N VAL A 148 -11.02 22.91 -7.86
CA VAL A 148 -12.28 23.66 -7.83
C VAL A 148 -12.37 24.57 -6.60
N CYS A 149 -11.78 24.21 -5.46
CA CYS A 149 -11.83 25.01 -4.23
C CYS A 149 -10.76 26.11 -4.13
N LEU A 150 -9.86 26.23 -5.11
CA LEU A 150 -8.79 27.25 -5.15
C LEU A 150 -9.04 28.38 -6.17
N ASN A 151 -10.21 28.43 -6.81
CA ASN A 151 -10.63 29.51 -7.72
C ASN A 151 -11.75 30.37 -7.11
#